data_AF-K1SHA9-F1
#
_entry.id   AF-K1SHA9-F1
#
_cell.length_a   1.000
_cell.length_b   1.000
_cell.length_c   1.000
_cell.angle_alpha   90.00
_cell.angle_beta   90.00
_cell.angle_gamma   90.00
#
_symmetry.space_group_name_H-M   'P 1'
#
loop_
_entity.id
_entity.type
_entity.pdbx_description
1 polymer ?
#
loop_
_entity_poly.entity_id
_entity_poly.type
_entity_poly.pdbx_seq_one_letter_code
_entity_poly.pdbx_strand_id
1 'polypeptide(L)' 'HQTIGLENEDEECDLNYMKGSGEKCTVKVALSNSLGFGGHNGTLAVKNMKIGDENGYK' A
#
# COMPACT_ATOMS: atom_id res chain seq x y z
N HIS A 1 5.78 4.43 4.83
CA HIS A 1 6.93 3.55 5.15
C HIS A 1 7.95 3.69 4.03
N GLN A 2 9.25 3.66 4.34
CA GLN A 2 10.31 3.77 3.33
C GLN A 2 10.56 2.41 2.65
N THR A 3 10.80 2.39 1.34
CA THR A 3 11.32 1.18 0.68
C THR A 3 12.84 1.16 0.80
N ILE A 4 13.32 0.50 1.84
CA ILE A 4 14.76 0.42 2.14
C ILE A 4 15.46 -0.48 1.11
N GLY A 5 16.67 -0.10 0.69
CA GLY A 5 17.50 -0.85 -0.27
C GLY A 5 17.33 -0.44 -1.74
N LEU A 6 16.45 0.52 -2.05
CA LEU A 6 16.37 1.11 -3.39
C LEU A 6 17.52 2.11 -3.59
N GLU A 7 18.53 1.70 -4.37
CA GLU A 7 19.69 2.54 -4.73
C GLU A 7 19.60 3.04 -6.18
N ASN A 8 19.38 2.12 -7.11
CA ASN A 8 19.25 2.37 -8.55
C ASN A 8 17.79 2.32 -8.95
N GLU A 9 17.30 3.40 -9.58
CA GLU A 9 15.95 3.46 -10.14
C GLU A 9 15.92 2.82 -11.52
N ASP A 10 14.80 2.18 -11.85
CA ASP A 10 14.55 1.59 -13.16
C ASP A 10 13.55 2.49 -13.90
N GLU A 11 13.79 2.76 -15.18
CA GLU A 11 12.93 3.60 -16.01
C GLU A 11 11.49 3.04 -16.14
N GLU A 12 11.32 1.72 -16.03
CA GLU A 12 10.00 1.07 -16.05
C GLU A 12 9.28 1.12 -14.69
N CYS A 13 10.01 1.40 -13.60
CA CYS A 13 9.47 1.51 -12.25
C CYS A 13 9.41 3.00 -11.84
N ASP A 14 8.44 3.73 -12.42
CA ASP A 14 8.33 5.19 -12.34
C ASP A 14 7.37 5.70 -11.23
N LEU A 15 6.85 4.80 -10.40
CA LEU A 15 5.96 5.15 -9.29
C LEU A 15 6.70 5.71 -8.07
N ASN A 16 5.94 6.29 -7.13
CA ASN A 16 6.50 6.71 -5.84
C ASN A 16 6.68 5.52 -4.89
N TYR A 17 7.89 4.97 -4.84
CA TYR A 17 8.27 3.88 -3.93
C TYR A 17 8.77 4.35 -2.56
N MET A 18 8.64 5.64 -2.19
CA MET A 18 9.11 6.17 -0.89
C MET A 18 10.62 5.92 -0.66
N LYS A 19 11.46 6.33 -1.62
CA LYS A 19 12.94 6.21 -1.54
C LYS A 19 13.52 7.19 -0.52
N GLY A 20 14.49 6.73 0.28
CA GLY A 20 15.25 7.56 1.23
C GLY A 20 14.50 7.97 2.50
N SER A 21 13.18 8.13 2.46
CA SER A 21 12.35 8.40 3.65
C SER A 21 10.90 8.00 3.44
N GLY A 22 10.19 7.77 4.54
CA GLY A 22 8.73 7.66 4.52
C GLY A 22 8.06 9.02 4.67
N GLU A 23 6.89 9.18 4.08
CA GLU A 23 6.07 10.39 4.24
C GLU A 23 4.93 10.16 5.25
N LYS A 24 4.57 11.23 5.99
CA LYS A 24 3.36 11.24 6.83
C LYS A 24 2.17 11.64 5.96
N CYS A 25 1.30 10.68 5.66
CA CYS A 25 0.06 10.92 4.92
C CYS A 25 -1.16 10.36 5.66
N THR A 26 -2.33 10.97 5.43
CA THR A 26 -3.60 10.41 5.94
C THR A 26 -4.06 9.29 5.01
N VAL A 27 -3.82 8.04 5.41
CA VAL A 27 -4.26 6.85 4.66
C VAL A 27 -5.68 6.47 5.10
N LYS A 28 -6.64 6.60 4.17
CA LYS A 28 -8.05 6.20 4.40
C LYS A 28 -8.31 4.75 4.01
N VAL A 29 -7.66 4.31 2.94
CA VAL A 29 -7.75 2.96 2.36
C VAL A 29 -6.35 2.56 1.92
N ALA A 30 -6.02 1.28 2.07
CA ALA A 30 -4.77 0.68 1.62
C ALA A 30 -5.04 -0.64 0.90
N LEU A 31 -4.14 -0.99 -0.02
CA LEU A 31 -4.09 -2.30 -0.68
C LEU A 31 -2.84 -3.04 -0.25
N SER A 32 -2.96 -4.35 -0.04
CA SER A 32 -1.83 -5.27 0.17
C SER A 32 -1.91 -6.37 -0.87
N ASN A 33 -0.96 -6.38 -1.80
CA ASN A 33 -0.91 -7.33 -2.90
C ASN A 33 0.06 -8.47 -2.56
N SER A 34 -0.27 -9.69 -2.96
CA SER A 34 0.59 -10.87 -2.85
C SER A 34 0.52 -11.66 -4.15
N LEU A 35 1.67 -11.81 -4.82
CA LEU A 35 1.81 -12.47 -6.11
C LEU A 35 2.77 -13.67 -5.95
N GLY A 36 2.19 -14.85 -5.75
CA GLY A 36 2.92 -16.07 -5.44
C GLY A 36 3.19 -16.96 -6.66
N PHE A 37 4.13 -17.90 -6.49
CA PHE A 37 4.43 -18.91 -7.51
C PHE A 37 3.20 -19.74 -7.89
N GLY A 38 3.17 -20.24 -9.13
CA GLY A 38 2.02 -20.96 -9.68
C GLY A 38 0.82 -20.07 -10.02
N GLY A 39 1.00 -18.74 -10.02
CA GLY A 39 -0.05 -17.78 -10.38
C GLY A 39 -1.04 -17.45 -9.25
N HIS A 40 -0.66 -17.71 -8.00
CA HIS A 40 -1.50 -17.39 -6.83
C HIS A 40 -1.44 -15.90 -6.53
N ASN A 41 -2.37 -15.15 -7.14
CA ASN A 41 -2.47 -13.71 -6.96
C ASN A 41 -3.64 -13.38 -6.02
N GLY A 42 -3.37 -12.55 -5.00
CA GLY A 42 -4.37 -12.10 -4.04
C GLY A 42 -4.14 -10.65 -3.63
N THR A 43 -5.22 -9.97 -3.25
CA THR A 43 -5.18 -8.61 -2.75
C THR A 43 -6.12 -8.44 -1.57
N LEU A 44 -5.64 -7.81 -0.51
CA LEU A 44 -6.46 -7.35 0.60
C LEU A 44 -6.67 -5.83 0.47
N ALA A 45 -7.93 -5.40 0.51
CA ALA A 45 -8.30 -4.00 0.67
C ALA A 45 -8.68 -3.72 2.11
N VAL A 46 -7.99 -2.77 2.75
CA VAL A 46 -8.24 -2.38 4.15
C VAL A 46 -8.64 -0.92 4.18
N LYS A 47 -9.73 -0.62 4.88
CA LYS A 47 -10.19 0.75 5.13
C LYS A 47 -10.03 1.08 6.61
N ASN A 48 -9.50 2.26 6.90
CA ASN A 48 -9.50 2.78 8.26
C ASN A 48 -10.95 3.04 8.70
N MET A 49 -11.43 2.28 9.69
CA MET A 49 -12.77 2.44 10.24
C MET A 49 -12.76 3.48 11.34
N LYS A 50 -13.69 4.43 11.28
CA LYS A 50 -13.95 5.33 12.40
C LYS A 50 -14.85 4.60 13.40
N ILE A 51 -14.42 4.52 14.66
CA ILE A 51 -15.29 4.06 15.76
C ILE A 51 -16.22 5.25 16.07
N GLY A 52 -17.45 5.22 15.56
CA GLY A 52 -18.45 6.28 15.79
C GLY A 52 -19.43 6.55 14.66
N ASP A 53 -19.28 5.91 13.49
CA ASP A 53 -20.27 6.06 12.43
C ASP A 53 -21.44 5.11 12.74
N GLU A 54 -22.53 5.64 13.27
CA GLU A 54 -23.82 5.00 13.57
C GLU A 54 -24.52 4.32 12.37
N ASN A 55 -23.86 4.26 11.22
CA ASN A 55 -24.30 3.52 10.04
C ASN A 55 -23.18 2.57 9.63
N GLY A 56 -23.16 1.40 10.28
CA GLY A 56 -22.37 0.26 9.86
C GLY A 56 -22.56 -0.01 8.36
N TYR A 57 -21.46 -0.39 7.70
CA TYR A 57 -21.38 -0.92 6.34
C TYR A 57 -22.72 -0.90 5.55
N LYS A 58 -22.92 0.14 4.74
CA LYS A 58 -23.62 -0.01 3.46
C LYS A 58 -22.58 -0.19 2.37
#